data_AF-A0A8T5Y7J9-F1
#
_entry.id   AF-A0A8T5Y7J9-F1
#
_cell.length_a   1.000
_cell.length_b   1.000
_cell.length_c   1.000
_cell.angle_alpha   90.00
_cell.angle_beta   90.00
_cell.angle_gamma   90.00
#
_symmetry.space_group_name_H-M   'P 1'
#
loop_
_entity.id
_entity.type
_entity.pdbx_description
1 polymer ?
#
loop_
_entity_poly.entity_id
_entity_poly.type
_entity_poly.pdbx_seq_one_letter_code
_entity_poly.pdbx_strand_id
1 'polypeptide(L)'
;MTIKKRWLIFVGITFGVIIIVAAALFWRPLELNTVLAREFEGEIATILISEHNPGVRHDYEISDSRQIDAVIEYLDDISLRRTIIRPEVFRAGLHEDYHLTLVNQDGEILRLWLIGDYVEVGFEKVYSAFEPEDFQALHAIIADFPRK
;
A
#
# COMPACT_ATOMS: atom_id res chain seq x y z
N MET A 1 -9.12 24.65 -45.14
CA MET A 1 -9.30 23.86 -43.90
C MET A 1 -10.46 24.46 -43.12
N THR A 2 -11.56 23.72 -42.95
CA THR A 2 -12.82 24.24 -42.41
C THR A 2 -12.77 24.40 -40.90
N ILE A 3 -13.52 25.36 -40.34
CA ILE A 3 -13.62 25.66 -38.90
C ILE A 3 -13.93 24.39 -38.08
N LYS A 4 -14.77 23.49 -38.62
CA LYS A 4 -15.07 22.19 -38.00
C LYS A 4 -13.84 21.29 -37.79
N LYS A 5 -12.87 21.31 -38.71
CA LYS A 5 -11.65 20.50 -38.61
C LYS A 5 -10.70 21.00 -37.53
N ARG A 6 -10.66 22.33 -37.30
CA ARG A 6 -9.87 22.94 -36.20
C ARG A 6 -10.47 22.61 -34.83
N TRP A 7 -11.79 22.60 -34.72
CA TRP A 7 -12.49 22.28 -33.47
C TRP A 7 -12.29 20.82 -33.04
N LEU A 8 -12.37 19.88 -33.99
CA LEU A 8 -12.10 18.46 -33.74
C LEU A 8 -10.66 18.19 -33.25
N ILE A 9 -9.67 18.87 -33.83
CA ILE A 9 -8.27 18.76 -33.39
C ILE A 9 -8.12 19.28 -31.96
N PHE A 10 -8.74 20.42 -31.63
CA PHE A 10 -8.67 20.98 -30.29
C PHE A 10 -9.28 20.05 -29.24
N VAL A 11 -10.49 19.52 -29.49
CA VAL A 11 -11.14 18.56 -28.58
C VAL A 11 -10.28 17.30 -28.38
N GLY A 12 -9.68 16.77 -29.45
CA GLY A 12 -8.80 15.59 -29.36
C GLY A 12 -7.56 15.84 -28.50
N ILE A 13 -6.93 17.01 -28.62
CA ILE A 13 -5.77 17.39 -27.79
C ILE A 13 -6.18 17.51 -26.33
N THR A 14 -7.28 18.20 -26.03
CA THR A 14 -7.74 18.37 -24.64
C THR A 14 -8.04 17.02 -23.99
N PHE A 15 -8.70 16.11 -24.71
CA PHE A 15 -8.99 14.77 -24.21
C PHE A 15 -7.72 13.95 -23.97
N GLY A 16 -6.74 14.04 -24.88
CA GLY A 16 -5.43 13.41 -24.71
C GLY A 16 -4.69 13.91 -23.47
N VAL A 17 -4.68 15.23 -23.23
CA VAL A 17 -4.06 15.83 -22.03
C VAL A 17 -4.76 15.36 -20.76
N ILE A 18 -6.09 15.31 -20.73
CA ILE A 18 -6.85 14.81 -19.57
C ILE A 18 -6.49 13.36 -19.25
N ILE A 19 -6.39 12.49 -20.25
CA ILE A 19 -6.00 11.08 -20.06
C ILE A 19 -4.57 10.97 -19.53
N ILE A 20 -3.63 11.75 -20.07
CA ILE A 20 -2.23 11.74 -19.61
C ILE A 20 -2.14 12.22 -18.16
N VAL A 21 -2.85 13.29 -17.81
CA VAL A 21 -2.89 13.81 -16.43
C VAL A 21 -3.53 12.80 -15.49
N ALA A 22 -4.64 12.16 -15.90
CA ALA A 22 -5.28 11.11 -15.10
C ALA A 22 -4.34 9.92 -14.90
N ALA A 23 -3.67 9.44 -15.95
CA ALA A 23 -2.70 8.36 -15.85
C ALA A 23 -1.51 8.73 -14.95
N ALA A 24 -1.00 9.96 -15.07
CA ALA A 24 0.07 10.46 -14.21
C ALA A 24 -0.37 10.55 -12.74
N LEU A 25 -1.60 10.97 -12.45
CA LEU A 25 -2.15 11.00 -11.10
C LEU A 25 -2.34 9.59 -10.52
N PHE A 26 -2.72 8.60 -11.35
CA PHE A 26 -2.82 7.20 -10.95
C PHE A 26 -1.46 6.52 -10.70
N TRP A 27 -0.37 7.08 -11.22
CA TRP A 27 0.99 6.56 -11.04
C TRP A 27 1.82 7.32 -10.02
N ARG A 28 1.28 8.36 -9.38
CA ARG A 28 1.99 8.99 -8.27
C ARG A 28 2.05 8.02 -7.09
N PRO A 29 3.23 7.80 -6.49
CA PRO A 29 3.30 7.14 -5.20
C PRO A 29 2.42 7.94 -4.23
N LEU A 30 1.57 7.23 -3.50
CA LEU A 30 0.83 7.77 -2.37
C LEU A 30 1.74 7.69 -1.14
N GLU A 31 1.64 8.65 -0.25
CA GLU A 31 2.28 8.56 1.07
C GLU A 31 1.34 7.84 2.03
N LEU A 32 1.88 7.05 2.97
CA LEU A 32 1.05 6.34 3.96
C LEU A 32 0.18 7.30 4.76
N ASN A 33 0.74 8.41 5.22
CA ASN A 33 -0.02 9.49 5.84
C ASN A 33 -1.27 9.92 5.06
N THR A 34 -1.21 9.93 3.73
CA THR A 34 -2.38 10.30 2.90
C THR A 34 -3.46 9.20 2.93
N VAL A 35 -3.05 7.94 3.02
CA VAL A 35 -3.97 6.79 3.15
C VAL A 35 -4.56 6.74 4.55
N LEU A 36 -3.73 6.90 5.59
CA LEU A 36 -4.16 6.94 6.99
C LEU A 36 -5.16 8.08 7.21
N ALA A 37 -4.83 9.31 6.83
CA ALA A 37 -5.71 10.46 7.00
C ALA A 37 -7.06 10.34 6.26
N ARG A 38 -7.17 9.43 5.28
CA ARG A 38 -8.39 9.19 4.52
C ARG A 38 -9.23 8.03 5.06
N GLU A 39 -8.57 6.96 5.50
CA GLU A 39 -9.22 5.68 5.81
C GLU A 39 -9.18 5.33 7.30
N PHE A 40 -8.53 6.14 8.12
CA PHE A 40 -8.29 5.88 9.54
C PHE A 40 -8.36 7.18 10.36
N GLU A 41 -9.37 7.30 11.23
CA GLU A 41 -9.48 8.44 12.13
C GLU A 41 -8.89 8.09 13.51
N GLY A 42 -8.23 9.05 14.16
CA GLY A 42 -7.69 8.88 15.52
C GLY A 42 -6.26 8.33 15.61
N GLU A 43 -5.75 8.27 16.84
CA GLU A 43 -4.39 7.80 17.13
C GLU A 43 -4.32 6.26 17.10
N ILE A 44 -3.28 5.73 16.46
CA ILE A 44 -3.00 4.29 16.43
C ILE A 44 -2.63 3.83 17.84
N ALA A 45 -3.41 2.90 18.38
CA ALA A 45 -3.21 2.33 19.71
C ALA A 45 -2.45 1.00 19.66
N THR A 46 -2.60 0.23 18.59
CA THR A 46 -1.94 -1.07 18.43
C THR A 46 -1.67 -1.36 16.97
N ILE A 47 -0.49 -1.93 16.70
CA ILE A 47 -0.11 -2.45 15.40
C ILE A 47 0.08 -3.96 15.53
N LEU A 48 -0.65 -4.73 14.74
CA LEU A 48 -0.44 -6.16 14.59
C LEU A 48 0.26 -6.40 13.25
N ILE A 49 1.37 -7.12 13.27
CA ILE A 49 2.12 -7.48 12.07
C ILE A 49 2.12 -8.99 11.95
N SER A 50 1.63 -9.51 10.82
CA SER A 50 1.79 -10.92 10.46
C SER A 50 2.81 -11.02 9.33
N GLU A 51 3.96 -11.61 9.62
CA GLU A 51 4.97 -12.02 8.65
C GLU A 51 4.57 -13.38 8.08
N HIS A 52 4.46 -13.44 6.76
CA HIS A 52 4.10 -14.62 6.01
C HIS A 52 5.29 -15.10 5.19
N ASN A 53 5.94 -16.17 5.66
CA ASN A 53 7.00 -16.87 4.94
C ASN A 53 6.51 -18.24 4.47
N PRO A 54 7.10 -18.82 3.41
CA PRO A 54 6.74 -20.18 2.97
C PRO A 54 6.92 -21.20 4.11
N GLY A 55 5.80 -21.64 4.69
CA GLY A 55 5.77 -22.63 5.78
C GLY A 55 5.98 -22.07 7.19
N VAL A 56 6.16 -20.75 7.36
CA VAL A 56 6.35 -20.12 8.68
C VAL A 56 5.53 -18.85 8.77
N ARG A 57 4.85 -18.65 9.90
CA ARG A 57 4.15 -17.41 10.22
C ARG A 57 4.66 -16.87 11.55
N HIS A 58 5.02 -15.59 11.57
CA HIS A 58 5.34 -14.87 12.81
C HIS A 58 4.33 -13.75 12.99
N ASP A 59 3.78 -13.65 14.20
CA ASP A 59 2.86 -12.57 14.57
C ASP A 59 3.54 -11.69 15.61
N TYR A 60 3.48 -10.38 15.40
CA TYR A 60 4.02 -9.35 16.27
C TYR A 60 2.87 -8.44 16.71
N GLU A 61 2.90 -8.01 17.97
CA GLU A 61 1.95 -7.06 18.53
C GLU A 61 2.71 -5.93 19.20
N ILE A 62 2.46 -4.72 18.71
CA ILE A 62 3.13 -3.50 19.14
C ILE A 62 2.07 -2.61 19.77
N SER A 63 2.18 -2.40 21.08
CA SER A 63 1.30 -1.50 21.84
C SER A 63 2.06 -0.39 22.55
N ASP A 64 3.40 -0.40 22.50
CA ASP A 64 4.23 0.69 23.03
C ASP A 64 4.21 1.88 22.06
N SER A 65 3.86 3.06 22.56
CA SER A 65 3.69 4.25 21.71
C SER A 65 4.96 4.64 20.97
N ARG A 66 6.15 4.47 21.56
CA ARG A 66 7.41 4.82 20.89
C ARG A 66 7.73 3.88 19.76
N GLN A 67 7.39 2.60 19.92
CA GLN A 67 7.54 1.61 18.86
C GLN A 67 6.52 1.83 17.74
N ILE A 68 5.28 2.19 18.10
CA ILE A 68 4.25 2.58 17.13
C ILE A 68 4.72 3.77 16.30
N ASP A 69 5.22 4.83 16.95
CA ASP A 69 5.74 6.02 16.27
C ASP A 69 6.87 5.66 15.30
N ALA A 70 7.82 4.82 15.73
CA ALA A 70 8.94 4.38 14.89
C ALA A 70 8.49 3.56 13.67
N VAL A 71 7.48 2.70 13.82
CA VAL A 71 6.90 1.95 12.69
C VAL A 71 6.17 2.89 11.74
N ILE A 72 5.38 3.82 12.25
CA ILE A 72 4.66 4.79 11.40
C ILE A 72 5.65 5.67 10.65
N GLU A 73 6.67 6.20 11.33
CA GLU A 73 7.73 7.02 10.72
C GLU A 73 8.43 6.26 9.59
N TYR A 74 8.78 4.99 9.82
CA TYR A 74 9.37 4.17 8.76
C TYR A 74 8.42 3.94 7.59
N LEU A 75 7.14 3.66 7.88
CA LEU A 75 6.15 3.41 6.84
C LEU A 75 5.75 4.69 6.07
N ASP A 76 5.95 5.88 6.65
CA ASP A 76 5.73 7.17 6.00
C ASP A 76 6.77 7.46 4.92
N ASP A 77 8.01 7.02 5.14
CA ASP A 77 9.09 7.11 4.15
C ASP A 77 8.88 6.12 2.99
N ILE A 78 7.92 5.20 3.10
CA ILE A 78 7.62 4.23 2.05
C ILE A 78 6.69 4.83 1.00
N SER A 79 7.15 4.85 -0.25
CA SER A 79 6.31 5.14 -1.40
C SER A 79 5.25 4.07 -1.61
N LEU A 80 3.99 4.39 -1.34
CA LEU A 80 2.88 3.46 -1.54
C LEU A 80 2.42 3.49 -2.98
N ARG A 81 2.59 2.39 -3.69
CA ARG A 81 1.91 2.19 -4.96
C ARG A 81 0.63 1.40 -4.73
N ARG A 82 -0.53 2.04 -4.89
CA ARG A 82 -1.82 1.33 -4.85
C ARG A 82 -1.90 0.35 -6.02
N THR A 83 -1.59 -0.92 -5.76
CA THR A 83 -1.72 -1.99 -6.76
C THR A 83 -3.02 -2.74 -6.53
N ILE A 84 -3.83 -2.86 -7.59
CA ILE A 84 -5.06 -3.64 -7.62
C ILE A 84 -4.69 -5.12 -7.73
N ILE A 85 -4.54 -5.80 -6.59
CA ILE A 85 -4.29 -7.25 -6.56
C ILE A 85 -5.63 -7.99 -6.48
N ARG A 86 -5.70 -9.21 -7.03
CA ARG A 86 -6.90 -10.07 -6.97
C ARG A 86 -6.61 -11.32 -6.12
N PRO A 87 -7.58 -11.83 -5.34
CA PRO A 87 -7.33 -12.75 -4.22
C PRO A 87 -6.87 -14.15 -4.63
N GLU A 88 -7.14 -14.59 -5.86
CA GLU A 88 -6.88 -15.98 -6.28
C GLU A 88 -5.46 -16.23 -6.82
N VAL A 89 -4.62 -15.19 -6.94
CA VAL A 89 -3.23 -15.34 -7.41
C VAL A 89 -2.22 -15.16 -6.27
N PHE A 90 -2.68 -15.28 -5.01
CA PHE A 90 -1.77 -15.40 -3.89
C PHE A 90 -1.27 -16.85 -3.79
N ARG A 91 -0.19 -17.17 -4.49
CA ARG A 91 0.69 -18.23 -3.96
C ARG A 91 1.54 -17.58 -2.88
N ALA A 92 1.05 -17.65 -1.64
CA ALA A 92 1.93 -17.55 -0.48
C ALA A 92 3.02 -18.62 -0.68
N GLY A 93 4.23 -18.24 -1.06
CA GLY A 93 5.19 -19.27 -1.43
C GLY A 93 6.48 -18.90 -2.16
N LEU A 94 6.78 -17.64 -2.47
CA LEU A 94 8.09 -17.31 -3.05
C LEU A 94 8.84 -16.17 -2.35
N HIS A 95 8.13 -15.20 -1.76
CA HIS A 95 8.73 -14.05 -1.09
C HIS A 95 8.07 -13.81 0.27
N GLU A 96 8.77 -13.10 1.14
CA GLU A 96 8.28 -12.69 2.46
C GLU A 96 7.20 -11.62 2.26
N ASP A 97 6.05 -11.74 2.94
CA ASP A 97 4.97 -10.75 2.89
C ASP A 97 4.61 -10.28 4.31
N TYR A 98 4.24 -9.00 4.48
CA TYR A 98 3.75 -8.47 5.76
C TYR A 98 2.30 -8.02 5.66
N HIS A 99 1.47 -8.50 6.58
CA HIS A 99 0.12 -8.01 6.78
C HIS A 99 0.08 -7.16 8.04
N LEU A 100 -0.09 -5.85 7.86
CA LEU A 100 -0.22 -4.90 8.96
C LEU A 100 -1.70 -4.65 9.24
N THR A 101 -2.05 -4.73 10.51
CA THR A 101 -3.38 -4.35 11.01
C THR A 101 -3.18 -3.25 12.05
N LEU A 102 -3.62 -2.05 11.70
CA LEU A 102 -3.61 -0.88 12.58
C LEU A 102 -4.95 -0.82 13.31
N VAL A 103 -4.90 -0.64 14.62
CA VAL A 103 -6.07 -0.52 15.49
C VAL A 103 -5.98 0.79 16.27
N ASN A 104 -7.02 1.63 16.20
CA ASN A 104 -7.06 2.90 16.92
C ASN A 104 -7.64 2.72 18.33
N GLN A 105 -7.70 3.80 19.11
CA GLN A 105 -8.27 3.80 20.46
C GLN A 105 -9.78 3.47 20.48
N ASP A 106 -10.50 3.74 19.39
CA ASP A 106 -11.92 3.46 19.22
C ASP A 106 -12.21 2.03 18.72
N GLY A 107 -11.17 1.25 18.42
CA GLY A 107 -11.27 -0.12 17.90
C GLY A 107 -11.54 -0.22 16.40
N GLU A 108 -11.42 0.86 15.64
CA GLU A 108 -11.40 0.82 14.17
C GLU A 108 -10.15 0.11 13.66
N ILE A 109 -10.29 -0.59 12.53
CA ILE A 109 -9.27 -1.48 12.00
C ILE A 109 -8.97 -1.11 10.56
N LEU A 110 -7.70 -0.78 10.28
CA LEU A 110 -7.18 -0.64 8.93
C LEU A 110 -6.20 -1.79 8.64
N ARG A 111 -6.37 -2.45 7.49
CA ARG A 111 -5.52 -3.57 7.07
C ARG A 111 -4.74 -3.22 5.82
N LEU A 112 -3.43 -3.40 5.88
CA LEU A 112 -2.48 -3.06 4.83
C LEU A 112 -1.65 -4.30 4.49
N TRP A 113 -1.46 -4.56 3.19
CA TRP A 113 -0.64 -5.67 2.71
C TRP A 113 0.63 -5.11 2.06
N LEU A 114 1.77 -5.33 2.69
CA LEU A 114 3.09 -5.00 2.14
C LEU A 114 3.65 -6.24 1.47
N ILE A 115 3.95 -6.15 0.18
CA ILE A 115 4.35 -7.28 -0.67
C ILE A 115 5.66 -6.92 -1.36
N GLY A 116 6.65 -7.82 -1.33
CA GLY A 116 7.98 -7.60 -1.90
C GLY A 116 8.12 -7.86 -3.40
N ASP A 117 7.29 -8.74 -3.98
CA ASP A 117 7.33 -9.08 -5.41
C ASP A 117 5.95 -9.62 -5.89
N TYR A 118 5.47 -9.20 -7.07
CA TYR A 118 4.22 -9.74 -7.65
C TYR A 118 4.36 -10.16 -9.13
N VAL A 119 3.68 -11.25 -9.52
CA VAL A 119 3.52 -11.69 -10.93
C VAL A 119 2.04 -11.60 -11.33
N GLU A 120 1.73 -10.84 -12.37
CA GLU A 120 0.35 -10.56 -12.83
C GLU A 120 -0.20 -11.67 -13.74
N VAL A 121 -1.27 -12.35 -13.33
CA VAL A 121 -2.01 -13.30 -14.19
C VAL A 121 -3.52 -13.20 -13.95
N GLY A 122 -4.28 -12.62 -14.89
CA GLY A 122 -5.74 -12.86 -15.04
C GLY A 122 -6.70 -12.11 -14.10
N PHE A 123 -8.02 -12.24 -14.36
CA PHE A 123 -9.07 -11.24 -14.09
C PHE A 123 -9.95 -11.41 -12.80
N GLU A 124 -10.47 -10.26 -12.33
CA GLU A 124 -11.56 -9.85 -11.40
C GLU A 124 -11.51 -9.98 -9.84
N LYS A 125 -10.91 -8.97 -9.12
CA LYS A 125 -11.21 -8.37 -7.77
C LYS A 125 -10.11 -7.36 -7.34
N VAL A 126 -10.35 -6.51 -6.31
CA VAL A 126 -9.52 -5.32 -5.97
C VAL A 126 -9.02 -5.33 -4.52
N TYR A 127 -7.71 -5.39 -4.30
CA TYR A 127 -7.02 -5.06 -3.03
C TYR A 127 -6.10 -3.85 -3.24
N SER A 128 -5.72 -3.16 -2.16
CA SER A 128 -4.59 -2.22 -2.17
C SER A 128 -3.39 -2.96 -1.60
N ALA A 129 -2.39 -3.22 -2.44
CA ALA A 129 -1.07 -3.66 -1.99
C ALA A 129 -0.09 -2.51 -1.98
N PHE A 130 0.99 -2.66 -1.22
CA PHE A 130 2.02 -1.66 -1.03
C PHE A 130 3.39 -2.32 -1.22
N GLU A 131 4.26 -1.67 -1.96
CA GLU A 131 5.59 -2.17 -2.30
C GLU A 131 6.61 -1.29 -1.57
N PRO A 132 7.28 -1.79 -0.53
CA PRO A 132 8.30 -1.01 0.18
C PRO A 132 9.51 -0.79 -0.73
N GLU A 133 10.09 0.42 -0.69
CA GLU A 133 11.30 0.74 -1.45
C GLU A 133 12.49 -0.14 -1.02
N ASP A 134 12.57 -0.45 0.28
CA ASP A 134 13.54 -1.38 0.86
C ASP A 134 12.83 -2.38 1.79
N PHE A 135 12.66 -3.60 1.29
CA PHE A 135 12.05 -4.69 2.04
C PHE A 135 12.96 -5.19 3.18
N GLN A 136 14.29 -5.10 3.04
CA GLN A 136 15.25 -5.55 4.05
C GLN A 136 15.29 -4.59 5.24
N ALA A 137 15.21 -3.28 5.00
CA ALA A 137 15.11 -2.30 6.06
C ALA A 137 13.81 -2.46 6.88
N LEU A 138 12.69 -2.81 6.20
CA LEU A 138 11.43 -3.12 6.88
C LEU A 138 11.59 -4.36 7.78
N HIS A 139 12.19 -5.43 7.26
CA HIS A 139 12.45 -6.63 8.04
C HIS A 139 13.34 -6.35 9.25
N ALA A 140 14.39 -5.55 9.10
CA ALA A 140 15.30 -5.20 10.19
C ALA A 140 14.57 -4.46 11.34
N ILE A 141 13.70 -3.52 11.01
CA ILE A 141 12.89 -2.80 12.00
C ILE A 141 11.92 -3.74 12.70
N ILE A 142 11.27 -4.63 11.94
CA ILE A 142 10.31 -5.59 12.49
C ILE A 142 11.00 -6.62 13.39
N ALA A 143 12.20 -7.07 13.03
CA ALA A 143 12.96 -8.07 13.75
C ALA A 143 13.37 -7.64 15.16
N ASP A 144 13.45 -6.32 15.41
CA ASP A 144 13.77 -5.77 16.72
C ASP A 144 12.57 -5.80 17.70
N PHE A 145 11.36 -6.10 17.22
CA PHE A 145 10.17 -6.15 18.07
C PHE A 145 9.99 -7.49 18.81
N PRO A 146 9.40 -7.46 20.01
CA PRO A 146 9.09 -8.68 20.75
C PRO A 146 8.11 -9.55 19.96
N ARG A 147 8.49 -10.81 19.72
CA ARG A 147 7.63 -11.83 19.12
C ARG A 147 6.55 -12.27 20.10
N LYS A 148 5.35 -12.52 19.60
CA LYS A 148 4.22 -13.05 20.39
C LYS A 148 4.22 -14.57 20.46
#